data_AF-A0A0S8DWY5-F1
#
_entry.id   AF-A0A0S8DWY5-F1
#
_cell.length_a   1.000
_cell.length_b   1.000
_cell.length_c   1.000
_cell.angle_alpha   90.00
_cell.angle_beta   90.00
_cell.angle_gamma   90.00
#
_symmetry.space_group_name_H-M   'P 1'
#
loop_
_entity.id
_entity.type
_entity.pdbx_description
1 polymer ?
#
loop_
_entity_poly.entity_id
_entity_poly.type
_entity_poly.pdbx_seq_one_letter_code
_entity_poly.pdbx_strand_id
1 'polypeptide(L)'
;MSTRRHSSRASCWSQVGTAQARPGVTPTRRPLARASLRGQHPLTRAEDNARLFDYEQRVKTAFDGIVPALKRLSALQHEENFEARAQALAREQLGFELPEAVLADAWVEQLDMRELFAWCVFETYHRFCDEFFTADPLGATRDDEFVSFLQACGFHTLDVSPCADGRLAHVIRYVLRLPYRAVRRKSYAGAMFDIEDSVQKWVETEMLRFREGRPNTADAPTRYLKTVVYHYSSVDPAHEGCAAHGSDAGRAAQGGLDRLLAFQQAIQNSFCCGASIDLLLIGLDTDTDAIRVHVPDGDGVIDLDRYVDAREVYAATASYSATDAERYISECAQAAAAGAASSMVELVSRLISNNISQIDYVRSYHGEHYEDIGHAERFIGAGIGFEEVQL
;
A
#
# COMPACT_ATOMS: atom_id res chain seq x y z
N MET A 1 66.61 -3.63 0.79
CA MET A 1 66.11 -4.01 2.13
C MET A 1 64.94 -3.11 2.47
N SER A 2 63.72 -3.59 2.24
CA SER A 2 62.47 -2.85 2.49
C SER A 2 61.56 -3.74 3.31
N THR A 3 61.30 -3.34 4.55
CA THR A 3 60.56 -4.09 5.57
C THR A 3 59.06 -3.80 5.44
N ARG A 4 58.31 -4.78 4.91
CA ARG A 4 56.84 -4.80 4.95
C ARG A 4 56.38 -5.22 6.35
N ARG A 5 55.56 -4.39 6.99
CA ARG A 5 54.81 -4.72 8.21
C ARG A 5 53.52 -5.45 7.84
N HIS A 6 53.33 -6.66 8.37
CA HIS A 6 52.04 -7.35 8.41
C HIS A 6 51.33 -7.01 9.71
N SER A 7 50.09 -6.50 9.65
CA SER A 7 49.17 -6.48 10.79
C SER A 7 48.08 -7.53 10.57
N SER A 8 48.05 -8.52 11.45
CA SER A 8 46.97 -9.48 11.59
C SER A 8 45.76 -8.81 12.26
N ARG A 9 44.58 -8.88 11.61
CA ARG A 9 43.29 -8.58 12.26
C ARG A 9 42.65 -9.91 12.66
N ALA A 10 42.45 -10.09 13.96
CA ALA A 10 41.69 -11.19 14.54
C ALA A 10 40.20 -10.85 14.53
N SER A 11 39.40 -11.78 14.02
CA SER A 11 37.94 -11.71 13.97
C SER A 11 37.37 -12.31 15.25
N CYS A 12 36.81 -11.47 16.13
CA CYS A 12 36.14 -11.91 17.36
C CYS A 12 34.66 -12.19 17.04
N TRP A 13 34.29 -13.47 17.01
CA TRP A 13 32.90 -13.91 16.99
C TRP A 13 32.41 -13.99 18.44
N SER A 14 31.45 -13.15 18.81
CA SER A 14 30.78 -13.21 20.12
C SER A 14 29.56 -14.13 20.04
N GLN A 15 29.43 -14.95 21.08
CA GLN A 15 28.48 -16.06 21.23
C GLN A 15 27.04 -15.56 21.41
N VAL A 16 26.09 -16.17 20.70
CA VAL A 16 24.65 -15.98 20.90
C VAL A 16 24.19 -16.88 22.06
N GLY A 17 23.61 -16.25 23.08
CA GLY A 17 23.05 -16.91 24.25
C GLY A 17 21.75 -17.64 23.95
N THR A 18 21.63 -18.85 24.51
CA THR A 18 20.47 -19.74 24.48
C THR A 18 19.27 -19.18 25.26
N ALA A 19 18.15 -18.90 24.59
CA ALA A 19 16.87 -18.62 25.23
C ALA A 19 16.05 -19.92 25.36
N GLN A 20 15.66 -20.24 26.59
CA GLN A 20 14.89 -21.43 26.96
C GLN A 20 13.42 -21.34 26.49
N ALA A 21 12.91 -22.44 25.95
CA ALA A 21 11.53 -22.62 25.50
C ALA A 21 10.54 -22.67 26.68
N ARG A 22 9.39 -22.00 26.54
CA ARG A 22 8.18 -22.20 27.38
C ARG A 22 7.15 -23.04 26.62
N PRO A 23 6.37 -23.91 27.29
CA PRO A 23 5.55 -24.91 26.63
C PRO A 23 4.20 -24.38 26.12
N GLY A 24 3.80 -24.98 25.00
CA GLY A 24 2.52 -24.98 24.27
C GLY A 24 1.29 -24.28 24.85
N VAL A 25 0.80 -23.29 24.11
CA VAL A 25 -0.61 -22.86 24.14
C VAL A 25 -1.23 -23.26 22.80
N THR A 26 -2.20 -24.17 22.85
CA THR A 26 -3.03 -24.58 21.71
C THR A 26 -3.94 -23.42 21.31
N PRO A 27 -4.07 -23.05 20.02
CA PRO A 27 -4.96 -21.97 19.63
C PRO A 27 -6.41 -22.46 19.69
N THR A 28 -7.10 -22.15 20.79
CA THR A 28 -8.56 -22.25 20.86
C THR A 28 -9.17 -21.17 19.97
N ARG A 29 -9.77 -21.61 18.85
CA ARG A 29 -10.61 -20.82 17.95
C ARG A 29 -11.70 -20.11 18.75
N ARG A 30 -11.47 -18.83 19.06
CA ARG A 30 -12.46 -17.97 19.73
C ARG A 30 -13.63 -17.74 18.77
N PRO A 31 -14.89 -17.91 19.20
CA PRO A 31 -16.01 -17.48 18.38
C PRO A 31 -15.91 -15.96 18.24
N LEU A 32 -16.18 -15.45 17.03
CA LEU A 32 -16.30 -14.03 16.71
C LEU A 32 -17.29 -13.39 17.70
N ALA A 33 -16.76 -12.85 18.78
CA ALA A 33 -17.52 -12.00 19.67
C ALA A 33 -17.83 -10.76 18.85
N ARG A 34 -19.11 -10.57 18.50
CA ARG A 34 -19.65 -9.29 18.05
C ARG A 34 -19.26 -8.25 19.10
N ALA A 35 -18.13 -7.58 18.87
CA ALA A 35 -17.80 -6.37 19.58
C ALA A 35 -18.97 -5.41 19.35
N SER A 36 -19.50 -4.91 20.45
CA SER A 36 -20.58 -3.92 20.47
C SER A 36 -20.21 -2.76 19.54
N LEU A 37 -20.93 -2.62 18.42
CA LEU A 37 -20.86 -1.46 17.53
C LEU A 37 -21.13 -0.19 18.36
N ARG A 38 -20.07 0.54 18.73
CA ARG A 38 -20.16 2.00 18.63
C ARG A 38 -20.49 2.25 17.15
N GLY A 39 -21.58 2.97 16.88
CA GLY A 39 -22.17 3.07 15.54
C GLY A 39 -21.09 3.37 14.49
N GLN A 40 -21.10 2.60 13.40
CA GLN A 40 -20.28 2.89 12.23
C GLN A 40 -20.57 4.30 11.74
N HIS A 41 -19.56 4.95 11.16
CA HIS A 41 -19.71 6.28 10.60
C HIS A 41 -20.77 6.27 9.49
N PRO A 42 -21.61 7.32 9.36
CA PRO A 42 -22.67 7.37 8.34
C PRO A 42 -22.19 7.27 6.88
N LEU A 43 -20.90 7.46 6.63
CA LEU A 43 -20.27 7.37 5.30
C LEU A 43 -19.56 6.03 5.05
N THR A 44 -19.60 5.12 6.01
CA THR A 44 -18.88 3.85 5.91
C THR A 44 -19.56 2.89 4.95
N ARG A 45 -18.77 2.38 4.01
CA ARG A 45 -19.17 1.31 3.09
C ARG A 45 -18.91 -0.04 3.74
N ALA A 46 -19.80 -0.45 4.65
CA ALA A 46 -19.62 -1.64 5.48
C ALA A 46 -19.42 -2.95 4.67
N GLU A 47 -20.16 -3.11 3.57
CA GLU A 47 -20.01 -4.29 2.70
C GLU A 47 -18.65 -4.33 2.00
N ASP A 48 -18.13 -3.17 1.59
CA ASP A 48 -16.80 -3.06 0.97
C ASP A 48 -15.71 -3.39 2.01
N ASN A 49 -15.86 -2.91 3.25
CA ASN A 49 -14.98 -3.26 4.36
C ASN A 49 -14.96 -4.78 4.64
N ALA A 50 -16.12 -5.44 4.60
CA ALA A 50 -16.20 -6.89 4.78
C ALA A 50 -15.47 -7.64 3.67
N ARG A 51 -15.64 -7.23 2.40
CA ARG A 51 -14.95 -7.85 1.25
C ARG A 51 -13.43 -7.66 1.32
N LEU A 52 -12.98 -6.45 1.64
CA LEU A 52 -11.57 -6.15 1.83
C LEU A 52 -10.98 -7.01 2.96
N PHE A 53 -11.68 -7.12 4.10
CA PHE A 53 -11.23 -7.93 5.22
C PHE A 53 -11.13 -9.41 4.86
N ASP A 54 -12.16 -9.96 4.23
CA ASP A 54 -12.18 -11.35 3.79
C ASP A 54 -11.03 -11.63 2.81
N TYR A 55 -10.73 -10.70 1.90
CA TYR A 55 -9.60 -10.82 0.98
C TYR A 55 -8.26 -10.78 1.71
N GLU A 56 -8.05 -9.77 2.57
CA GLU A 56 -6.82 -9.64 3.38
C GLU A 56 -6.56 -10.91 4.19
N GLN A 57 -7.57 -11.42 4.90
CA GLN A 57 -7.44 -12.62 5.73
C GLN A 57 -7.08 -13.85 4.90
N ARG A 58 -7.69 -14.04 3.72
CA ARG A 58 -7.37 -15.16 2.83
C ARG A 58 -5.93 -15.10 2.34
N VAL A 59 -5.46 -13.93 1.92
CA VAL A 59 -4.09 -13.77 1.45
C VAL A 59 -3.08 -13.95 2.59
N LYS A 60 -3.25 -13.26 3.72
CA LYS A 60 -2.34 -13.37 4.87
C LYS A 60 -2.28 -14.80 5.40
N THR A 61 -3.44 -15.46 5.57
CA THR A 61 -3.50 -16.86 6.04
C THR A 61 -2.76 -17.81 5.10
N ALA A 62 -2.88 -17.62 3.79
CA ALA A 62 -2.21 -18.48 2.82
C ALA A 62 -0.68 -18.36 2.88
N PHE A 63 -0.13 -17.14 2.96
CA PHE A 63 1.31 -16.94 3.12
C PHE A 63 1.81 -17.43 4.49
N ASP A 64 1.09 -17.13 5.56
CA ASP A 64 1.48 -17.52 6.92
C ASP A 64 1.39 -19.06 7.11
N GLY A 65 0.61 -19.74 6.27
CA GLY A 65 0.51 -21.21 6.20
C GLY A 65 1.71 -21.93 5.59
N ILE A 66 2.57 -21.24 4.84
CA ILE A 66 3.73 -21.84 4.14
C ILE A 66 4.72 -22.45 5.14
N VAL A 67 5.15 -21.68 6.14
CA VAL A 67 6.17 -22.14 7.10
C VAL A 67 5.71 -23.33 7.93
N PRO A 68 4.48 -23.37 8.50
CA PRO A 68 3.95 -24.56 9.16
C PRO A 68 3.90 -25.80 8.27
N ALA A 69 3.47 -25.66 7.00
CA ALA A 69 3.40 -26.78 6.06
C ALA A 69 4.80 -27.35 5.77
N LEU A 70 5.76 -26.47 5.50
CA LEU A 70 7.16 -26.85 5.27
C LEU A 70 7.82 -27.52 6.48
N LYS A 71 7.52 -27.07 7.71
CA LYS A 71 7.98 -27.75 8.93
C LYS A 71 7.43 -29.17 9.06
N ARG A 72 6.16 -29.38 8.68
CA ARG A 72 5.56 -30.72 8.67
C ARG A 72 6.19 -31.61 7.59
N LEU A 73 6.44 -31.06 6.41
CA LEU A 73 7.11 -31.79 5.31
C LEU A 73 8.51 -32.26 5.71
N SER A 74 9.30 -31.37 6.32
CA SER A 74 10.64 -31.73 6.82
C SER A 74 10.60 -32.87 7.83
N ALA A 75 9.57 -32.95 8.68
CA ALA A 75 9.43 -34.05 9.64
C ALA A 75 9.10 -35.41 8.98
N LEU A 76 8.49 -35.39 7.79
CA LEU A 76 8.08 -36.59 7.04
C LEU A 76 9.17 -37.15 6.11
N GLN A 77 10.29 -36.43 5.93
CA GLN A 77 11.30 -36.71 4.90
C GLN A 77 11.80 -38.17 4.88
N HIS A 78 11.89 -38.82 6.04
CA HIS A 78 12.44 -40.17 6.16
C HIS A 78 11.37 -41.27 6.23
N GLU A 79 10.10 -40.92 6.02
CA GLU A 79 9.00 -41.89 6.04
C GLU A 79 8.81 -42.56 4.68
N GLU A 80 8.24 -43.78 4.68
CA GLU A 80 7.88 -44.46 3.44
C GLU A 80 6.87 -43.65 2.63
N ASN A 81 7.02 -43.69 1.29
CA ASN A 81 6.19 -42.95 0.34
C ASN A 81 6.18 -41.43 0.60
N PHE A 82 7.33 -40.88 1.03
CA PHE A 82 7.50 -39.45 1.32
C PHE A 82 6.92 -38.55 0.23
N GLU A 83 7.30 -38.76 -1.04
CA GLU A 83 6.85 -37.92 -2.17
C GLU A 83 5.33 -37.82 -2.27
N ALA A 84 4.63 -38.97 -2.24
CA ALA A 84 3.16 -39.00 -2.33
C ALA A 84 2.49 -38.31 -1.14
N ARG A 85 3.07 -38.47 0.07
CA ARG A 85 2.56 -37.84 1.29
C ARG A 85 2.85 -36.35 1.34
N ALA A 86 4.01 -35.93 0.83
CA ALA A 86 4.38 -34.53 0.68
C ALA A 86 3.42 -33.83 -0.28
N GLN A 87 3.13 -34.43 -1.44
CA GLN A 87 2.16 -33.90 -2.38
C GLN A 87 0.75 -33.84 -1.80
N ALA A 88 0.31 -34.88 -1.08
CA ALA A 88 -1.00 -34.86 -0.42
C ALA A 88 -1.11 -33.72 0.61
N LEU A 89 -0.06 -33.53 1.43
CA LEU A 89 0.00 -32.45 2.42
C LEU A 89 -0.01 -31.07 1.75
N ALA A 90 0.76 -30.88 0.68
CA ALA A 90 0.80 -29.63 -0.06
C ALA A 90 -0.55 -29.28 -0.70
N ARG A 91 -1.23 -30.24 -1.33
CA ARG A 91 -2.58 -30.02 -1.88
C ARG A 91 -3.58 -29.65 -0.79
N GLU A 92 -3.51 -30.31 0.37
CA GLU A 92 -4.43 -30.05 1.48
C GLU A 92 -4.19 -28.69 2.14
N GLN A 93 -2.93 -28.33 2.43
CA GLN A 93 -2.61 -27.16 3.25
C GLN A 93 -2.27 -25.91 2.43
N LEU A 94 -1.69 -26.09 1.24
CA LEU A 94 -1.25 -25.01 0.38
C LEU A 94 -2.11 -24.85 -0.86
N GLY A 95 -2.83 -25.90 -1.29
CA GLY A 95 -3.73 -25.87 -2.44
C GLY A 95 -3.05 -26.03 -3.81
N PHE A 96 -1.79 -26.47 -3.82
CA PHE A 96 -1.02 -26.74 -5.03
C PHE A 96 0.02 -27.86 -4.78
N GLU A 97 0.69 -28.29 -5.84
CA GLU A 97 1.71 -29.33 -5.80
C GLU A 97 3.13 -28.73 -5.66
N LEU A 98 4.02 -29.52 -5.07
CA LEU A 98 5.44 -29.18 -4.92
C LEU A 98 6.25 -29.71 -6.12
N PRO A 99 7.43 -29.15 -6.40
CA PRO A 99 8.26 -29.61 -7.51
C PRO A 99 8.75 -31.04 -7.27
N GLU A 100 8.38 -31.95 -8.18
CA GLU A 100 8.67 -33.39 -8.05
C GLU A 100 10.17 -33.67 -7.90
N ALA A 101 11.02 -32.96 -8.64
CA ALA A 101 12.47 -33.13 -8.58
C ALA A 101 13.03 -32.89 -7.17
N VAL A 102 12.59 -31.82 -6.50
CA VAL A 102 13.05 -31.48 -5.14
C VAL A 102 12.60 -32.52 -4.11
N LEU A 103 11.42 -33.13 -4.30
CA LEU A 103 10.94 -34.21 -3.45
C LEU A 103 11.68 -35.53 -3.71
N ALA A 104 11.98 -35.84 -4.98
CA ALA A 104 12.68 -37.04 -5.39
C ALA A 104 14.15 -37.05 -4.95
N ASP A 105 14.80 -35.89 -4.83
CA ASP A 105 16.20 -35.81 -4.38
C ASP A 105 16.33 -35.93 -2.84
N ALA A 106 15.23 -35.85 -2.11
CA ALA A 106 15.20 -35.81 -0.64
C ALA A 106 15.59 -37.13 0.06
N TRP A 107 15.70 -38.25 -0.67
CA TRP A 107 16.24 -39.50 -0.11
C TRP A 107 17.77 -39.58 -0.20
N VAL A 108 18.38 -38.82 -1.11
CA VAL A 108 19.84 -38.75 -1.31
C VAL A 108 20.44 -37.64 -0.43
N GLU A 109 19.79 -36.48 -0.42
CA GLU A 109 20.23 -35.29 0.30
C GLU A 109 19.16 -34.79 1.28
N GLN A 110 19.50 -33.78 2.10
CA GLN A 110 18.47 -33.10 2.89
C GLN A 110 17.51 -32.35 1.97
N LEU A 111 16.23 -32.32 2.33
CA LEU A 111 15.21 -31.59 1.58
C LEU A 111 15.60 -30.11 1.43
N ASP A 112 15.61 -29.58 0.19
CA ASP A 112 15.94 -28.17 -0.03
C ASP A 112 14.79 -27.26 0.42
N MET A 113 14.84 -26.90 1.70
CA MET A 113 13.85 -26.02 2.31
C MET A 113 13.86 -24.61 1.74
N ARG A 114 14.97 -24.15 1.14
CA ARG A 114 15.05 -22.81 0.57
C ARG A 114 14.34 -22.76 -0.77
N GLU A 115 14.59 -23.76 -1.61
CA GLU A 115 13.91 -23.90 -2.90
C GLU A 115 12.41 -24.13 -2.69
N LEU A 116 12.02 -25.02 -1.77
CA LEU A 116 10.60 -25.25 -1.47
C LEU A 116 9.91 -24.01 -0.90
N PHE A 117 10.57 -23.26 -0.02
CA PHE A 117 10.00 -22.02 0.50
C PHE A 117 9.79 -21.00 -0.62
N ALA A 118 10.80 -20.80 -1.48
CA ALA A 118 10.67 -19.92 -2.63
C ALA A 118 9.53 -20.36 -3.57
N TRP A 119 9.48 -21.65 -3.91
CA TRP A 119 8.41 -22.23 -4.72
C TRP A 119 7.03 -21.95 -4.12
N CYS A 120 6.82 -22.25 -2.83
CA CYS A 120 5.54 -22.03 -2.17
C CYS A 120 5.13 -20.56 -2.15
N VAL A 121 6.08 -19.63 -1.98
CA VAL A 121 5.81 -18.19 -2.03
C VAL A 121 5.36 -17.79 -3.44
N PHE A 122 6.07 -18.21 -4.49
CA PHE A 122 5.72 -17.91 -5.88
C PHE A 122 4.39 -18.53 -6.30
N GLU A 123 4.12 -19.79 -5.96
CA GLU A 123 2.86 -20.47 -6.31
C GLU A 123 1.67 -19.89 -5.54
N THR A 124 1.87 -19.53 -4.28
CA THR A 124 0.83 -18.83 -3.49
C THR A 124 0.49 -17.49 -4.14
N TYR A 125 1.52 -16.72 -4.52
CA TYR A 125 1.35 -15.45 -5.23
C TYR A 125 0.63 -15.65 -6.57
N HIS A 126 1.10 -16.59 -7.41
CA HIS A 126 0.52 -16.91 -8.70
C HIS A 126 -0.97 -17.23 -8.60
N ARG A 127 -1.35 -18.07 -7.62
CA ARG A 127 -2.76 -18.40 -7.37
C ARG A 127 -3.61 -17.18 -7.04
N PHE A 128 -3.11 -16.24 -6.23
CA PHE A 128 -3.86 -15.03 -5.89
C PHE A 128 -3.95 -14.06 -7.06
N CYS A 129 -2.94 -14.00 -7.94
CA CYS A 129 -3.04 -13.25 -9.18
C CYS A 129 -4.15 -13.80 -10.08
N ASP A 130 -4.16 -15.12 -10.29
CA ASP A 130 -5.19 -15.78 -11.08
C ASP A 130 -6.58 -15.52 -10.51
N GLU A 131 -6.76 -15.69 -9.19
CA GLU A 131 -8.04 -15.41 -8.53
C GLU A 131 -8.45 -13.95 -8.69
N PHE A 132 -7.51 -13.02 -8.49
CA PHE A 132 -7.79 -11.58 -8.55
C PHE A 132 -8.33 -11.15 -9.92
N PHE A 133 -7.72 -11.63 -11.01
CA PHE A 133 -8.17 -11.28 -12.36
C PHE A 133 -9.37 -12.07 -12.86
N THR A 134 -9.57 -13.30 -12.38
CA THR A 134 -10.66 -14.17 -12.84
C THR A 134 -11.95 -14.01 -12.05
N ALA A 135 -11.85 -13.88 -10.72
CA ALA A 135 -12.99 -13.84 -9.81
C ALA A 135 -13.29 -12.42 -9.30
N ASP A 136 -12.38 -11.47 -9.51
CA ASP A 136 -12.53 -10.07 -9.11
C ASP A 136 -13.04 -9.92 -7.66
N PRO A 137 -12.31 -10.48 -6.68
CA PRO A 137 -12.80 -10.67 -5.31
C PRO A 137 -13.04 -9.34 -4.57
N LEU A 138 -12.40 -8.26 -5.03
CA LEU A 138 -12.56 -6.92 -4.48
C LEU A 138 -13.68 -6.13 -5.17
N GLY A 139 -14.30 -6.71 -6.20
CA GLY A 139 -15.34 -6.11 -7.02
C GLY A 139 -14.78 -5.06 -7.96
N ALA A 140 -15.20 -5.13 -9.23
CA ALA A 140 -14.87 -4.17 -10.26
C ALA A 140 -15.25 -2.79 -9.76
N THR A 141 -14.24 -2.05 -9.37
CA THR A 141 -14.41 -0.62 -9.21
C THR A 141 -14.78 -0.12 -10.60
N ARG A 142 -15.77 0.76 -10.70
CA ARG A 142 -16.27 1.24 -11.99
C ARG A 142 -15.21 2.18 -12.54
N ASP A 143 -14.15 1.61 -13.12
CA ASP A 143 -12.96 2.32 -13.60
C ASP A 143 -13.39 3.49 -14.49
N ASP A 144 -14.33 3.25 -15.40
CA ASP A 144 -14.91 4.29 -16.28
C ASP A 144 -15.62 5.41 -15.52
N GLU A 145 -16.32 5.11 -14.42
CA GLU A 145 -16.94 6.14 -13.58
C GLU A 145 -15.91 6.97 -12.85
N PHE A 146 -14.85 6.33 -12.34
CA PHE A 146 -13.77 7.06 -11.69
C PHE A 146 -12.97 7.89 -12.69
N VAL A 147 -12.69 7.37 -13.89
CA VAL A 147 -12.03 8.13 -14.96
C VAL A 147 -12.88 9.32 -15.35
N SER A 148 -14.21 9.15 -15.48
CA SER A 148 -15.13 10.25 -15.77
C SER A 148 -15.14 11.30 -14.65
N PHE A 149 -15.17 10.86 -13.39
CA PHE A 149 -15.07 11.73 -12.23
C PHE A 149 -13.74 12.49 -12.20
N LEU A 150 -12.62 11.81 -12.47
CA LEU A 150 -11.29 12.39 -12.47
C LEU A 150 -11.18 13.46 -13.58
N GLN A 151 -11.72 13.19 -14.77
CA GLN A 151 -11.79 14.16 -15.86
C GLN A 151 -12.70 15.34 -15.54
N ALA A 152 -13.83 15.13 -14.87
CA ALA A 152 -14.69 16.20 -14.38
C ALA A 152 -13.97 17.06 -13.33
N CYS A 153 -13.07 16.47 -12.55
CA CYS A 153 -12.15 17.18 -11.65
C CYS A 153 -11.00 17.90 -12.38
N GLY A 154 -10.95 17.86 -13.72
CA GLY A 154 -9.89 18.51 -14.49
C GLY A 154 -8.60 17.71 -14.58
N PHE A 155 -8.62 16.40 -14.33
CA PHE A 155 -7.43 15.55 -14.41
C PHE A 155 -7.58 14.41 -15.41
N HIS A 156 -6.57 14.19 -16.25
CA HIS A 156 -6.57 13.07 -17.20
C HIS A 156 -5.70 11.90 -16.71
N THR A 157 -4.93 12.07 -15.64
CA THR A 157 -4.13 11.01 -15.01
C THR A 157 -3.95 11.33 -13.54
N LEU A 158 -4.08 10.29 -12.69
CA LEU A 158 -3.69 10.31 -11.29
C LEU A 158 -2.50 9.37 -11.11
N ASP A 159 -1.35 9.94 -10.78
CA ASP A 159 -0.10 9.20 -10.53
C ASP A 159 0.33 9.34 -9.07
N VAL A 160 0.30 8.24 -8.34
CA VAL A 160 0.53 8.18 -6.90
C VAL A 160 1.88 7.51 -6.62
N SER A 161 2.75 8.23 -5.91
CA SER A 161 4.03 7.73 -5.44
C SER A 161 4.07 7.66 -3.92
N PRO A 162 3.75 6.50 -3.32
CA PRO A 162 3.90 6.29 -1.89
C PRO A 162 5.34 5.92 -1.51
N CYS A 163 5.63 5.97 -0.20
CA CYS A 163 6.79 5.29 0.36
C CYS A 163 6.78 3.79 0.00
N ALA A 164 7.96 3.19 -0.15
CA ALA A 164 8.12 1.75 -0.37
C ALA A 164 7.95 0.90 0.90
N ASP A 165 7.63 1.54 2.04
CA ASP A 165 7.20 0.86 3.26
C ASP A 165 6.00 -0.07 2.95
N GLY A 166 6.04 -1.32 3.43
CA GLY A 166 5.00 -2.30 3.15
C GLY A 166 3.64 -1.92 3.70
N ARG A 167 3.57 -1.09 4.75
CA ARG A 167 2.32 -0.54 5.29
C ARG A 167 1.65 0.47 4.34
N LEU A 168 2.27 0.77 3.20
CA LEU A 168 1.69 1.57 2.11
C LEU A 168 1.41 0.73 0.86
N ALA A 169 1.55 -0.60 0.92
CA ALA A 169 1.20 -1.49 -0.17
C ALA A 169 -0.28 -1.33 -0.55
N HIS A 170 -1.16 -1.21 0.45
CA HIS A 170 -2.61 -1.13 0.34
C HIS A 170 -3.18 0.28 0.08
N VAL A 171 -2.33 1.30 -0.13
CA VAL A 171 -2.75 2.71 -0.17
C VAL A 171 -3.83 3.01 -1.22
N ILE A 172 -3.78 2.37 -2.40
CA ILE A 172 -4.73 2.63 -3.47
C ILE A 172 -6.09 2.00 -3.15
N ARG A 173 -6.11 0.69 -2.90
CA ARG A 173 -7.37 -0.05 -2.78
C ARG A 173 -8.03 0.08 -1.41
N TYR A 174 -7.28 0.19 -0.33
CA TYR A 174 -7.80 0.26 1.03
C TYR A 174 -7.87 1.69 1.54
N VAL A 175 -6.75 2.41 1.59
CA VAL A 175 -6.70 3.75 2.20
C VAL A 175 -7.52 4.76 1.40
N LEU A 176 -7.31 4.83 0.09
CA LEU A 176 -7.94 5.82 -0.78
C LEU A 176 -9.22 5.31 -1.49
N ARG A 177 -9.50 4.00 -1.41
CA ARG A 177 -10.62 3.31 -2.09
C ARG A 177 -10.71 3.65 -3.59
N LEU A 178 -9.56 3.67 -4.25
CA LEU A 178 -9.44 3.97 -5.66
C LEU A 178 -9.40 2.70 -6.52
N PRO A 179 -9.91 2.75 -7.76
CA PRO A 179 -9.71 1.70 -8.74
C PRO A 179 -8.23 1.54 -9.09
N TYR A 180 -7.70 0.33 -8.93
CA TYR A 180 -6.26 0.07 -9.16
C TYR A 180 -5.84 0.27 -10.63
N ARG A 181 -6.72 0.00 -11.61
CA ARG A 181 -6.40 0.13 -13.04
C ARG A 181 -6.39 1.57 -13.54
N ALA A 182 -7.19 2.43 -12.92
CA ALA A 182 -7.32 3.83 -13.34
C ALA A 182 -6.34 4.77 -12.59
N VAL A 183 -5.56 4.23 -11.66
CA VAL A 183 -4.56 4.99 -10.89
C VAL A 183 -3.18 4.38 -11.11
N ARG A 184 -2.23 5.19 -11.57
CA ARG A 184 -0.84 4.76 -11.61
C ARG A 184 -0.27 4.77 -10.20
N ARG A 185 0.35 3.67 -9.77
CA ARG A 185 1.04 3.55 -8.48
C ARG A 185 2.52 3.21 -8.71
N LYS A 186 3.45 3.96 -8.13
CA LYS A 186 4.88 3.57 -8.12
C LYS A 186 5.61 3.87 -6.81
N SER A 187 6.12 2.77 -6.23
CA SER A 187 6.96 2.59 -5.03
C SER A 187 8.31 3.30 -4.95
N TYR A 188 8.59 4.16 -3.97
CA TYR A 188 9.99 4.59 -3.71
C TYR A 188 10.29 4.75 -2.22
N ALA A 189 11.50 4.39 -1.78
CA ALA A 189 11.93 4.63 -0.40
C ALA A 189 11.80 6.13 -0.06
N GLY A 190 11.10 6.45 1.04
CA GLY A 190 10.83 7.83 1.43
C GLY A 190 9.94 8.62 0.46
N ALA A 191 9.23 7.93 -0.45
CA ALA A 191 8.48 8.52 -1.56
C ALA A 191 9.34 9.35 -2.53
N MET A 192 10.65 9.10 -2.57
CA MET A 192 11.62 9.81 -3.41
C MET A 192 11.58 9.29 -4.86
N PHE A 193 10.47 9.55 -5.56
CA PHE A 193 10.22 9.02 -6.91
C PHE A 193 11.21 9.48 -7.96
N ASP A 194 11.44 8.69 -9.01
CA ASP A 194 12.33 9.10 -10.10
C ASP A 194 11.65 10.15 -11.00
N ILE A 195 12.24 11.33 -11.08
CA ILE A 195 11.71 12.46 -11.86
C ILE A 195 11.79 12.13 -13.35
N GLU A 196 12.89 11.56 -13.83
CA GLU A 196 13.07 11.28 -15.26
C GLU A 196 12.07 10.22 -15.73
N ASP A 197 11.86 9.17 -14.93
CA ASP A 197 10.80 8.18 -15.17
C ASP A 197 9.40 8.82 -15.21
N SER A 198 9.13 9.76 -14.30
CA SER A 198 7.84 10.46 -14.24
C SER A 198 7.65 11.41 -15.43
N VAL A 199 8.71 12.10 -15.87
CA VAL A 199 8.71 12.90 -17.10
C VAL A 199 8.45 12.02 -18.31
N GLN A 200 9.12 10.88 -18.43
CA GLN A 200 8.89 9.94 -19.53
C GLN A 200 7.43 9.47 -19.54
N LYS A 201 6.85 9.18 -18.37
CA LYS A 201 5.44 8.78 -18.31
C LYS A 201 4.49 9.89 -18.68
N TRP A 202 4.75 11.12 -18.24
CA TRP A 202 3.97 12.29 -18.65
C TRP A 202 4.01 12.47 -20.17
N VAL A 203 5.19 12.36 -20.80
CA VAL A 203 5.32 12.44 -22.26
C VAL A 203 4.51 11.36 -22.96
N GLU A 204 4.57 10.13 -22.48
CA GLU A 204 3.78 9.01 -23.03
C GLU A 204 2.28 9.31 -22.97
N THR A 205 1.80 9.77 -21.81
CA THR A 205 0.38 10.13 -21.61
C THR A 205 -0.04 11.28 -22.53
N GLU A 206 0.74 12.37 -22.60
CA GLU A 206 0.40 13.50 -23.46
C GLU A 206 0.43 13.12 -24.94
N MET A 207 1.42 12.33 -25.38
CA MET A 207 1.45 11.82 -26.76
C MET A 207 0.23 10.96 -27.07
N LEU A 208 -0.24 10.15 -26.13
CA LEU A 208 -1.46 9.36 -26.28
C LEU A 208 -2.70 10.26 -26.44
N ARG A 209 -2.82 11.33 -25.65
CA ARG A 209 -3.89 12.32 -25.78
C ARG A 209 -3.87 13.01 -27.14
N PHE A 210 -2.69 13.40 -27.63
CA PHE A 210 -2.55 14.04 -28.93
C PHE A 210 -2.84 13.11 -30.11
N ARG A 211 -2.40 11.85 -30.04
CA ARG A 211 -2.48 10.91 -31.18
C ARG A 211 -3.76 10.10 -31.22
N GLU A 212 -4.29 9.73 -30.06
CA GLU A 212 -5.44 8.81 -29.93
C GLU A 212 -6.63 9.43 -29.19
N GLY A 213 -6.48 10.62 -28.62
CA GLY A 213 -7.55 11.25 -27.83
C GLY A 213 -7.89 10.47 -26.56
N ARG A 214 -6.92 9.75 -25.99
CA ARG A 214 -7.11 8.90 -24.80
C ARG A 214 -6.28 9.41 -23.61
N PRO A 215 -6.87 9.46 -22.39
CA PRO A 215 -8.27 9.19 -22.08
C PRO A 215 -9.22 10.32 -22.50
N ASN A 216 -8.67 11.45 -22.95
CA ASN A 216 -9.38 12.54 -23.62
C ASN A 216 -8.45 13.20 -24.66
N THR A 217 -8.97 14.15 -25.44
CA THR A 217 -8.17 14.90 -26.40
C THR A 217 -7.26 15.91 -25.72
N ALA A 218 -6.15 16.26 -26.37
CA ALA A 218 -5.14 17.17 -25.81
C ALA A 218 -5.67 18.61 -25.58
N ASP A 219 -6.70 19.03 -26.31
CA ASP A 219 -7.38 20.32 -26.15
C ASP A 219 -8.34 20.37 -24.94
N ALA A 220 -8.67 19.22 -24.35
CA ALA A 220 -9.47 19.18 -23.13
C ALA A 220 -8.70 19.85 -21.97
N PRO A 221 -9.36 20.71 -21.16
CA PRO A 221 -8.72 21.50 -20.11
C PRO A 221 -8.44 20.65 -18.87
N THR A 222 -7.60 19.63 -19.03
CA THR A 222 -7.23 18.69 -17.97
C THR A 222 -5.72 18.61 -17.79
N ARG A 223 -5.26 18.34 -16.56
CA ARG A 223 -3.85 18.19 -16.24
C ARG A 223 -3.50 16.80 -15.73
N TYR A 224 -2.21 16.51 -15.76
CA TYR A 224 -1.63 15.36 -15.07
C TYR A 224 -1.55 15.71 -13.58
N LEU A 225 -2.09 14.86 -12.72
CA LEU A 225 -2.03 15.04 -11.26
C LEU A 225 -0.99 14.10 -10.67
N LYS A 226 0.08 14.67 -10.12
CA LYS A 226 1.08 13.92 -9.36
C LYS A 226 0.77 14.00 -7.88
N THR A 227 0.63 12.84 -7.24
CA THR A 227 0.41 12.71 -5.80
C THR A 227 1.57 12.01 -5.12
N VAL A 228 2.07 12.56 -4.01
CA VAL A 228 2.99 11.85 -3.11
C VAL A 228 2.27 11.45 -1.84
N VAL A 229 2.50 10.22 -1.39
CA VAL A 229 2.03 9.75 -0.08
C VAL A 229 3.22 9.49 0.83
N TYR A 230 3.48 10.42 1.74
CA TYR A 230 4.41 10.20 2.85
C TYR A 230 3.68 9.52 4.01
N HIS A 231 4.41 9.01 4.98
CA HIS A 231 3.79 8.32 6.11
C HIS A 231 4.47 8.65 7.44
N TYR A 232 3.74 8.35 8.50
CA TYR A 232 4.12 8.56 9.88
C TYR A 232 3.35 7.58 10.77
N SER A 233 3.82 7.38 12.00
CA SER A 233 3.09 6.68 13.06
C SER A 233 2.61 7.73 14.07
N SER A 234 1.35 7.66 14.48
CA SER A 234 0.80 8.49 15.55
C SER A 234 1.03 7.88 16.95
N VAL A 235 1.21 6.56 17.04
CA VAL A 235 1.45 5.80 18.27
C VAL A 235 2.92 5.85 18.68
N ASP A 236 3.85 5.66 17.74
CA ASP A 236 5.29 5.78 17.99
C ASP A 236 6.00 6.64 16.92
N PRO A 237 5.79 7.97 16.94
CA PRO A 237 6.34 8.87 15.94
C PRO A 237 7.88 8.86 15.88
N ALA A 238 8.56 8.52 16.97
CA ALA A 238 10.01 8.61 17.06
C ALA A 238 10.72 7.39 16.42
N HIS A 239 10.02 6.27 16.22
CA HIS A 239 10.63 5.02 15.76
C HIS A 239 9.91 4.38 14.58
N GLU A 240 8.58 4.48 14.50
CA GLU A 240 7.77 3.74 13.52
C GLU A 240 7.27 4.61 12.36
N GLY A 241 7.83 5.81 12.20
CA GLY A 241 7.64 6.66 11.04
C GLY A 241 8.50 6.26 9.83
N CYS A 242 8.68 7.18 8.88
CA CYS A 242 9.46 6.88 7.69
C CYS A 242 10.97 6.79 7.98
N ALA A 243 11.53 5.58 7.92
CA ALA A 243 12.95 5.34 8.18
C ALA A 243 13.89 6.14 7.24
N ALA A 244 13.52 6.32 5.97
CA ALA A 244 14.28 7.11 5.00
C ALA A 244 14.44 8.59 5.39
N HIS A 245 13.53 9.09 6.23
CA HIS A 245 13.51 10.44 6.75
C HIS A 245 13.79 10.50 8.25
N GLY A 246 14.31 9.41 8.84
CA GLY A 246 14.68 9.33 10.25
C GLY A 246 13.49 9.36 11.21
N SER A 247 12.36 8.80 10.81
CA SER A 247 11.08 8.84 11.55
C SER A 247 10.54 10.26 11.80
N ASP A 248 11.03 11.27 11.07
CA ASP A 248 10.54 12.64 11.17
C ASP A 248 9.45 12.90 10.13
N ALA A 249 8.21 13.05 10.60
CA ALA A 249 7.05 13.26 9.74
C ALA A 249 7.11 14.59 8.96
N GLY A 250 7.70 15.64 9.54
CA GLY A 250 7.88 16.93 8.89
C GLY A 250 8.91 16.84 7.77
N ARG A 251 10.03 16.16 8.00
CA ARG A 251 11.03 15.88 6.96
C ARG A 251 10.48 15.00 5.85
N ALA A 252 9.66 14.01 6.19
CA ALA A 252 9.01 13.15 5.20
C ALA A 252 8.03 13.94 4.32
N ALA A 253 7.23 14.83 4.93
CA ALA A 253 6.32 15.72 4.20
C ALA A 253 7.09 16.68 3.28
N GLN A 254 8.13 17.34 3.81
CA GLN A 254 8.98 18.26 3.04
C GLN A 254 9.68 17.55 1.88
N GLY A 255 10.25 16.37 2.11
CA GLY A 255 10.91 15.59 1.05
C GLY A 255 9.95 15.20 -0.07
N GLY A 256 8.70 14.86 0.28
CA GLY A 256 7.64 14.62 -0.70
C GLY A 256 7.27 15.87 -1.51
N LEU A 257 7.09 17.01 -0.83
CA LEU A 257 6.79 18.29 -1.48
C LEU A 257 7.92 18.75 -2.40
N ASP A 258 9.16 18.70 -1.94
CA ASP A 258 10.34 19.06 -2.75
C ASP A 258 10.41 18.22 -4.02
N ARG A 259 10.05 16.94 -3.94
CA ARG A 259 10.04 16.05 -5.10
C ARG A 259 8.91 16.36 -6.08
N LEU A 260 7.73 16.68 -5.58
CA LEU A 260 6.60 17.15 -6.38
C LEU A 260 6.97 18.43 -7.16
N LEU A 261 7.52 19.42 -6.46
CA LEU A 261 7.95 20.69 -7.05
C LEU A 261 9.05 20.49 -8.08
N ALA A 262 10.03 19.63 -7.80
CA ALA A 262 11.11 19.32 -8.75
C ALA A 262 10.57 18.66 -10.04
N PHE A 263 9.55 17.80 -9.95
CA PHE A 263 8.90 17.23 -11.13
C PHE A 263 8.13 18.28 -11.92
N GLN A 264 7.34 19.13 -11.25
CA GLN A 264 6.62 20.22 -11.91
C GLN A 264 7.60 21.16 -12.63
N GLN A 265 8.70 21.52 -11.98
CA GLN A 265 9.75 22.35 -12.55
C GLN A 265 10.42 21.69 -13.76
N ALA A 266 10.64 20.37 -13.73
CA ALA A 266 11.19 19.62 -14.86
C ALA A 266 10.26 19.69 -16.08
N ILE A 267 8.94 19.55 -15.89
CA ILE A 267 7.96 19.68 -16.98
C ILE A 267 7.95 21.11 -17.52
N GLN A 268 7.83 22.11 -16.65
CA GLN A 268 7.74 23.53 -17.04
C GLN A 268 9.00 24.02 -17.79
N ASN A 269 10.18 23.49 -17.47
CA ASN A 269 11.43 23.90 -18.12
C ASN A 269 11.75 23.10 -19.39
N SER A 270 11.28 21.86 -19.49
CA SER A 270 11.63 20.96 -20.61
C SER A 270 10.64 21.07 -21.78
N PHE A 271 9.41 21.52 -21.52
CA PHE A 271 8.35 21.61 -22.52
C PHE A 271 7.82 23.03 -22.63
N CYS A 272 7.59 23.50 -23.86
CA CYS A 272 7.18 24.87 -24.14
C CYS A 272 5.66 25.09 -23.91
N CYS A 273 5.19 26.28 -24.25
CA CYS A 273 3.75 26.62 -24.32
C CYS A 273 2.96 26.48 -23.00
N GLY A 274 3.63 26.63 -21.86
CA GLY A 274 2.97 26.59 -20.55
C GLY A 274 2.64 25.18 -20.06
N ALA A 275 3.36 24.16 -20.53
CA ALA A 275 3.24 22.79 -20.02
C ALA A 275 3.43 22.76 -18.49
N SER A 276 2.50 22.11 -17.79
CA SER A 276 2.55 21.98 -16.34
C SER A 276 1.67 20.83 -15.85
N ILE A 277 1.75 20.56 -14.55
CA ILE A 277 1.06 19.50 -13.84
C ILE A 277 0.51 20.05 -12.53
N ASP A 278 -0.52 19.42 -12.00
CA ASP A 278 -1.06 19.71 -10.68
C ASP A 278 -0.47 18.72 -9.65
N LEU A 279 -0.38 19.16 -8.40
CA LEU A 279 0.31 18.45 -7.32
C LEU A 279 -0.66 18.18 -6.17
N LEU A 280 -0.47 17.06 -5.48
CA LEU A 280 -1.18 16.75 -4.24
C LEU A 280 -0.25 16.03 -3.27
N LEU A 281 -0.30 16.39 -2.00
CA LEU A 281 0.48 15.74 -0.95
C LEU A 281 -0.46 15.13 0.09
N ILE A 282 -0.23 13.86 0.41
CA ILE A 282 -1.02 13.10 1.38
C ILE A 282 -0.07 12.53 2.43
N GLY A 283 -0.40 12.69 3.70
CA GLY A 283 0.25 11.97 4.80
C GLY A 283 -0.63 10.81 5.24
N LEU A 284 -0.07 9.60 5.34
CA LEU A 284 -0.73 8.43 5.89
C LEU A 284 -0.24 8.13 7.31
N ASP A 285 -1.16 8.05 8.26
CA ASP A 285 -0.92 7.46 9.57
C ASP A 285 -0.97 5.93 9.46
N THR A 286 0.17 5.26 9.58
CA THR A 286 0.26 3.80 9.39
C THR A 286 -0.41 3.00 10.49
N ASP A 287 -0.74 3.63 11.62
CA ASP A 287 -1.33 2.92 12.76
C ASP A 287 -2.85 2.78 12.61
N THR A 288 -3.48 3.78 11.96
CA THR A 288 -4.93 3.86 11.81
C THR A 288 -5.41 3.93 10.36
N ASP A 289 -4.48 3.92 9.40
CA ASP A 289 -4.71 4.19 7.98
C ASP A 289 -5.42 5.52 7.66
N ALA A 290 -5.37 6.47 8.60
CA ALA A 290 -6.03 7.75 8.39
C ALA A 290 -5.13 8.68 7.58
N ILE A 291 -5.74 9.45 6.68
CA ILE A 291 -5.00 10.40 5.85
C ILE A 291 -5.11 11.84 6.35
N ARG A 292 -4.06 12.60 6.11
CA ARG A 292 -4.08 14.06 6.05
C ARG A 292 -3.82 14.51 4.62
N VAL A 293 -4.65 15.39 4.08
CA VAL A 293 -4.53 15.86 2.71
C VAL A 293 -4.15 17.34 2.72
N HIS A 294 -2.98 17.66 2.17
CA HIS A 294 -2.51 19.04 2.02
C HIS A 294 -3.08 19.59 0.71
N VAL A 295 -4.10 20.45 0.84
CA VAL A 295 -4.85 20.96 -0.31
C VAL A 295 -4.05 22.11 -0.94
N PRO A 296 -3.74 22.07 -2.24
CA PRO A 296 -3.12 23.20 -2.92
C PRO A 296 -4.06 24.42 -2.95
N ASP A 297 -3.48 25.61 -2.86
CA ASP A 297 -4.21 26.87 -3.02
C ASP A 297 -4.52 27.19 -4.50
N GLY A 298 -5.07 28.38 -4.76
CA GLY A 298 -5.43 28.81 -6.13
C GLY A 298 -4.25 28.92 -7.10
N ASP A 299 -3.02 29.06 -6.58
CA ASP A 299 -1.79 29.10 -7.36
C ASP A 299 -1.09 27.73 -7.43
N GLY A 300 -1.69 26.70 -6.81
CA GLY A 300 -1.15 25.34 -6.73
C GLY A 300 -0.07 25.16 -5.66
N VAL A 301 0.08 26.13 -4.74
CA VAL A 301 1.05 26.05 -3.64
C VAL A 301 0.50 25.17 -2.53
N ILE A 302 1.35 24.27 -2.01
CA ILE A 302 1.03 23.39 -0.88
C ILE A 302 1.68 23.94 0.38
N ASP A 303 0.87 24.21 1.40
CA ASP A 303 1.31 24.60 2.74
C ASP A 303 1.30 23.38 3.67
N LEU A 304 2.47 23.00 4.21
CA LEU A 304 2.61 21.80 5.04
C LEU A 304 1.94 21.92 6.41
N ASP A 305 1.66 23.15 6.87
CA ASP A 305 0.98 23.40 8.13
C ASP A 305 -0.54 23.42 7.97
N ARG A 306 -1.06 23.29 6.74
CA ARG A 306 -2.50 23.33 6.43
C ARG A 306 -2.95 22.10 5.67
N TYR A 307 -3.71 21.25 6.35
CA TYR A 307 -4.25 20.03 5.79
C TYR A 307 -5.65 19.73 6.34
N VAL A 308 -6.39 18.88 5.61
CA VAL A 308 -7.60 18.24 6.13
C VAL A 308 -7.22 16.91 6.74
N ASP A 309 -7.44 16.74 8.04
CA ASP A 309 -7.21 15.48 8.74
C ASP A 309 -8.48 14.61 8.76
N ALA A 310 -8.41 13.43 8.16
CA ALA A 310 -9.55 12.52 8.09
C ALA A 310 -9.99 12.00 9.47
N ARG A 311 -9.10 11.92 10.47
CA ARG A 311 -9.46 11.52 11.85
C ARG A 311 -10.29 12.59 12.52
N GLU A 312 -9.91 13.86 12.36
CA GLU A 312 -10.65 15.00 12.91
C GLU A 312 -12.03 15.10 12.26
N VAL A 313 -12.09 14.99 10.93
CA VAL A 313 -13.34 14.95 10.17
C VAL A 313 -14.23 13.79 10.60
N TYR A 314 -13.67 12.59 10.73
CA TYR A 314 -14.40 11.41 11.20
C TYR A 314 -15.02 11.67 12.56
N ALA A 315 -14.25 12.20 13.51
CA ALA A 315 -14.75 12.49 14.86
C ALA A 315 -15.84 13.57 14.86
N ALA A 316 -15.68 14.62 14.06
CA ALA A 316 -16.62 15.73 13.97
C ALA A 316 -17.96 15.32 13.31
N THR A 317 -17.93 14.36 12.38
CA THR A 317 -19.09 13.95 11.58
C THR A 317 -19.72 12.62 11.98
N ALA A 318 -19.21 11.97 13.03
CA ALA A 318 -19.69 10.67 13.50
C ALA A 318 -21.20 10.62 13.83
N SER A 319 -21.79 11.74 14.26
CA SER A 319 -23.23 11.84 14.58
C SER A 319 -24.05 12.54 13.50
N TYR A 320 -23.46 12.87 12.35
CA TYR A 320 -24.14 13.59 11.27
C TYR A 320 -24.99 12.64 10.42
N SER A 321 -25.87 13.20 9.58
CA SER A 321 -26.37 12.46 8.42
C SER A 321 -25.26 12.33 7.38
N ALA A 322 -25.37 11.34 6.46
CA ALA A 322 -24.39 11.19 5.38
C ALA A 322 -24.24 12.48 4.54
N THR A 323 -25.36 13.13 4.19
CA THR A 323 -25.35 14.38 3.43
C THR A 323 -24.69 15.53 4.20
N ASP A 324 -24.96 15.65 5.51
CA ASP A 324 -24.34 16.69 6.33
C ASP A 324 -22.84 16.44 6.52
N ALA A 325 -22.42 15.18 6.63
CA ALA A 325 -21.02 14.79 6.70
C ALA A 325 -20.28 15.11 5.39
N GLU A 326 -20.86 14.79 4.23
CA GLU A 326 -20.29 15.13 2.91
C GLU A 326 -20.15 16.64 2.73
N ARG A 327 -21.17 17.41 3.15
CA ARG A 327 -21.10 18.88 3.12
C ARG A 327 -19.97 19.39 4.02
N TYR A 328 -19.86 18.87 5.24
CA TYR A 328 -18.81 19.27 6.17
C TYR A 328 -17.40 18.96 5.63
N ILE A 329 -17.21 17.80 5.00
CA ILE A 329 -15.94 17.45 4.33
C ILE A 329 -15.57 18.49 3.26
N SER A 330 -16.53 18.86 2.41
CA SER A 330 -16.32 19.85 1.35
C SER A 330 -15.96 21.22 1.93
N GLU A 331 -16.64 21.64 3.00
CA GLU A 331 -16.34 22.88 3.72
C GLU A 331 -14.92 22.87 4.32
N CYS A 332 -14.48 21.75 4.93
CA CYS A 332 -13.12 21.58 5.43
C CYS A 332 -12.08 21.67 4.30
N ALA A 333 -12.31 20.97 3.17
CA ALA A 333 -11.41 21.01 2.02
C ALA A 333 -11.31 22.40 1.39
N GLN A 334 -12.43 23.13 1.28
CA GLN A 334 -12.44 24.51 0.79
C GLN A 334 -11.75 25.48 1.76
N ALA A 335 -11.86 25.25 3.07
CA ALA A 335 -11.23 26.09 4.10
C ALA A 335 -9.74 25.80 4.28
N ALA A 336 -9.26 24.61 3.90
CA ALA A 336 -7.86 24.21 4.05
C ALA A 336 -6.89 25.08 3.25
N ALA A 337 -7.29 25.56 2.07
CA ALA A 337 -6.46 26.42 1.23
C ALA A 337 -7.25 27.54 0.54
N ALA A 338 -6.71 28.75 0.58
CA ALA A 338 -7.36 29.92 0.03
C ALA A 338 -7.42 29.84 -1.50
N GLY A 339 -8.60 30.02 -2.09
CA GLY A 339 -8.76 29.97 -3.55
C GLY A 339 -8.53 28.60 -4.17
N ALA A 340 -8.50 27.51 -3.36
CA ALA A 340 -8.41 26.15 -3.88
C ALA A 340 -9.43 25.91 -4.99
N ALA A 341 -8.97 25.35 -6.11
CA ALA A 341 -9.83 25.06 -7.24
C ALA A 341 -10.98 24.13 -6.84
N SER A 342 -12.21 24.44 -7.27
CA SER A 342 -13.40 23.65 -6.91
C SER A 342 -13.25 22.18 -7.26
N SER A 343 -12.55 21.89 -8.36
CA SER A 343 -12.29 20.53 -8.83
C SER A 343 -11.31 19.76 -7.94
N MET A 344 -10.31 20.44 -7.37
CA MET A 344 -9.41 19.86 -6.37
C MET A 344 -10.16 19.60 -5.06
N VAL A 345 -11.01 20.53 -4.63
CA VAL A 345 -11.86 20.37 -3.44
C VAL A 345 -12.77 19.15 -3.58
N GLU A 346 -13.35 18.94 -4.76
CA GLU A 346 -14.20 17.77 -5.04
C GLU A 346 -13.42 16.45 -4.97
N LEU A 347 -12.22 16.39 -5.57
CA LEU A 347 -11.33 15.23 -5.47
C LEU A 347 -10.93 14.94 -4.02
N VAL A 348 -10.47 15.94 -3.27
CA VAL A 348 -10.07 15.79 -1.87
C VAL A 348 -11.25 15.33 -1.02
N SER A 349 -12.44 15.89 -1.24
CA SER A 349 -13.65 15.48 -0.53
C SER A 349 -13.97 14.00 -0.75
N ARG A 350 -13.80 13.52 -1.99
CA ARG A 350 -13.97 12.10 -2.32
C ARG A 350 -12.94 11.21 -1.63
N LEU A 351 -11.67 11.62 -1.57
CA LEU A 351 -10.61 10.88 -0.89
C LEU A 351 -10.84 10.79 0.63
N ILE A 352 -11.23 11.89 1.27
CA ILE A 352 -11.55 11.92 2.72
C ILE A 352 -12.78 11.05 3.01
N SER A 353 -13.85 11.18 2.22
CA SER A 353 -15.06 10.34 2.35
C SER A 353 -14.75 8.85 2.18
N ASN A 354 -13.90 8.50 1.22
CA ASN A 354 -13.40 7.14 1.05
C ASN A 354 -12.61 6.66 2.29
N ASN A 355 -11.70 7.49 2.81
CA ASN A 355 -10.83 7.13 3.93
C ASN A 355 -11.58 6.92 5.26
N ILE A 356 -12.73 7.56 5.44
CA ILE A 356 -13.62 7.29 6.59
C ILE A 356 -13.99 5.80 6.67
N SER A 357 -14.25 5.14 5.52
CA SER A 357 -14.50 3.70 5.50
C SER A 357 -13.27 2.89 5.95
N GLN A 358 -12.06 3.38 5.65
CA GLN A 358 -10.81 2.72 6.09
C GLN A 358 -10.55 2.93 7.59
N ILE A 359 -10.86 4.10 8.14
CA ILE A 359 -10.79 4.31 9.60
C ILE A 359 -11.73 3.31 10.30
N ASP A 360 -12.97 3.17 9.81
CA ASP A 360 -13.91 2.18 10.36
C ASP A 360 -13.47 0.72 10.13
N TYR A 361 -12.74 0.45 9.05
CA TYR A 361 -12.14 -0.86 8.80
C TYR A 361 -11.17 -1.24 9.91
N VAL A 362 -10.19 -0.37 10.19
CA VAL A 362 -9.22 -0.59 11.28
C VAL A 362 -9.94 -0.72 12.62
N ARG A 363 -10.87 0.19 12.91
CA ARG A 363 -11.69 0.17 14.15
C ARG A 363 -12.47 -1.12 14.35
N SER A 364 -13.02 -1.68 13.27
CA SER A 364 -13.87 -2.88 13.34
C SER A 364 -13.06 -4.16 13.49
N TYR A 365 -11.90 -4.26 12.84
CA TYR A 365 -11.16 -5.51 12.71
C TYR A 365 -9.85 -5.57 13.52
N HIS A 366 -9.25 -4.42 13.83
CA HIS A 366 -7.98 -4.30 14.54
C HIS A 366 -8.10 -3.51 15.85
N GLY A 367 -9.23 -2.84 16.11
CA GLY A 367 -9.43 -2.00 17.28
C GLY A 367 -8.97 -0.57 17.01
N GLU A 368 -8.50 0.16 18.02
CA GLU A 368 -8.20 1.60 17.85
C GLU A 368 -7.04 1.88 16.88
N HIS A 369 -6.13 0.92 16.68
CA HIS A 369 -5.03 0.93 15.71
C HIS A 369 -4.58 -0.51 15.44
N TYR A 370 -3.73 -0.75 14.42
CA TYR A 370 -3.13 -2.06 14.17
C TYR A 370 -2.29 -2.56 15.37
N GLU A 371 -2.35 -3.87 15.67
CA GLU A 371 -1.53 -4.48 16.72
C GLU A 371 -0.03 -4.57 16.31
N ASP A 372 0.22 -4.86 15.04
CA ASP A 372 1.56 -4.86 14.45
C ASP A 372 1.88 -3.47 13.88
N ILE A 373 2.55 -2.65 14.68
CA ILE A 373 2.85 -1.25 14.36
C ILE A 373 4.02 -1.13 13.36
N GLY A 374 4.92 -2.12 13.32
CA GLY A 374 6.13 -2.11 12.48
C GLY A 374 6.03 -2.92 11.18
N HIS A 375 7.20 -3.21 10.61
CA HIS A 375 7.36 -3.98 9.37
C HIS A 375 6.98 -5.46 9.52
N ALA A 376 6.08 -5.94 8.66
CA ALA A 376 5.58 -7.33 8.65
C ALA A 376 5.36 -7.86 7.22
N GLU A 377 6.18 -7.41 6.27
CA GLU A 377 6.11 -7.81 4.86
C GLU A 377 6.46 -9.29 4.66
N ARG A 378 5.70 -9.99 3.81
CA ARG A 378 5.93 -11.41 3.51
C ARG A 378 6.96 -11.64 2.41
N PHE A 379 7.14 -10.67 1.51
CA PHE A 379 8.14 -10.70 0.44
C PHE A 379 8.49 -9.28 -0.02
N ILE A 380 9.60 -9.17 -0.75
CA ILE A 380 10.03 -7.91 -1.37
C ILE A 380 9.65 -7.93 -2.84
N GLY A 381 8.90 -6.93 -3.24
CA GLY A 381 8.48 -6.69 -4.60
C GLY A 381 9.32 -5.62 -5.30
N ALA A 382 9.97 -5.95 -6.43
CA ALA A 382 10.75 -5.00 -7.22
C ALA A 382 10.25 -4.98 -8.68
N GLY A 383 9.95 -3.78 -9.21
CA GLY A 383 9.45 -3.60 -10.58
C GLY A 383 8.27 -2.64 -10.67
N ILE A 384 7.26 -3.01 -11.46
CA ILE A 384 6.11 -2.14 -11.81
C ILE A 384 5.03 -2.10 -10.70
N GLY A 385 5.21 -2.87 -9.62
CA GLY A 385 4.24 -3.00 -8.53
C GLY A 385 3.33 -4.22 -8.73
N PHE A 386 2.58 -4.56 -7.69
CA PHE A 386 1.64 -5.69 -7.68
C PHE A 386 0.26 -5.12 -7.39
N GLU A 387 -0.68 -5.34 -8.30
CA GLU A 387 -2.05 -4.81 -8.22
C GLU A 387 -2.94 -5.69 -7.35
N GLU A 388 -2.61 -6.98 -7.33
CA GLU A 388 -3.35 -8.09 -6.76
C GLU A 388 -3.08 -8.21 -5.26
N VAL A 389 -1.86 -7.91 -4.83
CA VAL A 389 -1.42 -8.02 -3.42
C VAL A 389 -1.01 -6.65 -2.88
N GLN A 390 -1.98 -5.74 -2.82
CA GLN A 390 -1.87 -4.45 -2.14
C GLN A 390 -2.44 -4.56 -0.73
N LEU A 391 -1.71 -5.20 0.19
CA LEU A 391 -2.17 -5.64 1.53
C LEU A 391 -1.15 -5.45 2.64
#